data_AF-A0A1J5NS95-F1
#
_entry.id   AF-A0A1J5NS95-F1
#
_cell.length_a   1.000
_cell.length_b   1.000
_cell.length_c   1.000
_cell.angle_alpha   90.00
_cell.angle_beta   90.00
_cell.angle_gamma   90.00
#
_symmetry.space_group_name_H-M   'P 1'
#
loop_
_entity.id
_entity.type
_entity.pdbx_description
1 polymer ?
#
loop_
_entity_poly.entity_id
_entity_poly.type
_entity_poly.pdbx_seq_one_letter_code
_entity_poly.pdbx_strand_id
1 'polypeptide(L)' 'MTYDYGSKPEPGSLVTQAVRRAKASVPLEKLILGISPPSETPESILTKVGIAKRYGLDGIAIWAVRSGDW' A
#
# COMPACT_ATOMS: atom_id res chain seq x y z
N MET A 1 5.07 6.47 -2.42
CA MET A 1 3.71 6.05 -2.00
C MET A 1 3.20 5.02 -3.01
N THR A 2 2.45 4.01 -2.58
CA THR A 2 2.00 2.86 -3.42
C THR A 2 0.57 3.00 -3.92
N TYR A 3 0.15 4.22 -4.23
CA TYR A 3 -1.17 4.59 -4.71
C TYR A 3 -1.05 5.71 -5.75
N ASP A 4 -2.15 6.02 -6.44
CA ASP A 4 -2.23 6.98 -7.54
C ASP A 4 -1.57 6.49 -8.86
N TYR A 5 -1.67 5.18 -9.14
CA TYR A 5 -1.20 4.62 -10.42
C TYR A 5 -2.15 4.88 -11.60
N GLY A 6 -3.28 5.56 -11.37
CA GLY A 6 -4.31 5.88 -12.37
C GLY A 6 -5.40 4.81 -12.55
N SER A 7 -5.10 3.53 -12.26
CA SER A 7 -6.09 2.45 -12.23
C SER A 7 -6.50 2.07 -10.80
N LYS A 8 -7.77 1.71 -10.62
CA LYS A 8 -8.38 1.40 -9.31
C LYS A 8 -9.11 0.05 -9.36
N PRO A 9 -8.94 -0.84 -8.36
CA PRO A 9 -8.01 -0.75 -7.24
C PRO A 9 -6.55 -0.70 -7.69
N GLU A 10 -5.66 -0.17 -6.84
CA GLU A 10 -4.24 -0.03 -7.24
C GLU A 10 -3.67 -1.42 -7.60
N PRO A 11 -3.04 -1.60 -8.79
CA PRO A 11 -2.64 -2.92 -9.27
C PRO A 11 -1.64 -3.60 -8.35
N GLY A 12 -1.95 -4.82 -7.90
CA GLY A 12 -1.09 -5.58 -6.98
C GLY A 12 0.32 -5.84 -7.53
N SER A 13 0.48 -5.94 -8.85
CA SER A 13 1.77 -6.10 -9.52
C SER A 13 2.66 -4.85 -9.38
N LEU A 14 2.09 -3.66 -9.56
CA LEU A 14 2.81 -2.38 -9.39
C LEU A 14 3.16 -2.13 -7.92
N VAL A 15 2.23 -2.42 -7.01
CA VAL A 15 2.49 -2.36 -5.57
C VAL A 15 3.64 -3.29 -5.18
N THR A 16 3.63 -4.53 -5.68
CA THR A 16 4.72 -5.50 -5.44
C THR A 16 6.05 -5.03 -6.02
N GLN A 17 6.03 -4.45 -7.23
CA GLN A 17 7.23 -3.89 -7.85
C GLN A 17 7.81 -2.74 -7.03
N ALA A 18 6.97 -1.84 -6.53
CA ALA A 18 7.39 -0.73 -5.67
C ALA A 18 8.05 -1.23 -4.38
N VAL A 19 7.46 -2.25 -3.71
CA VAL A 19 8.06 -2.88 -2.52
C VAL A 19 9.43 -3.49 -2.84
N ARG A 20 9.53 -4.23 -3.96
CA ARG A 20 10.81 -4.81 -4.40
C ARG A 20 11.90 -3.77 -4.65
N ARG A 21 11.53 -2.61 -5.20
CA ARG A 21 12.47 -1.50 -5.43
C ARG A 21 12.87 -0.84 -4.12
N ALA A 22 11.91 -0.56 -3.23
CA ALA A 22 12.18 0.10 -1.96
C ALA A 22 13.12 -0.72 -1.06
N LYS A 23 12.90 -2.04 -0.95
CA LYS A 23 13.75 -2.92 -0.12
C LYS A 23 15.18 -3.07 -0.62
N ALA A 24 15.48 -2.66 -1.86
CA ALA A 24 16.84 -2.65 -2.37
C ALA A 24 17.69 -1.51 -1.78
N SER A 25 17.05 -0.51 -1.16
CA SER A 25 17.72 0.70 -0.66
C SER A 25 17.35 1.07 0.78
N VAL A 26 16.33 0.43 1.36
CA VAL A 26 15.84 0.72 2.72
C VAL A 26 15.64 -0.58 3.48
N PRO A 27 16.13 -0.69 4.74
CA PRO A 27 15.86 -1.83 5.60
C PRO A 27 14.35 -2.09 5.77
N LEU A 28 13.95 -3.36 5.85
CA LEU A 28 12.53 -3.75 5.84
C LEU A 28 11.76 -3.20 7.04
N GLU A 29 12.41 -3.14 8.20
CA GLU A 29 11.90 -2.58 9.45
C GLU A 29 11.69 -1.05 9.42
N LYS A 30 12.08 -0.39 8.32
CA LYS A 30 11.82 1.03 8.08
C LYS A 30 10.80 1.27 6.96
N LEU A 31 10.28 0.20 6.36
CA LEU A 31 9.33 0.27 5.26
C LEU A 31 7.91 0.01 5.73
N ILE A 32 7.01 0.92 5.40
CA ILE A 32 5.58 0.85 5.68
C ILE A 32 4.83 0.94 4.35
N LEU A 33 3.87 0.03 4.11
CA LEU A 33 3.08 0.04 2.88
C LEU A 33 1.91 1.04 2.97
N GLY A 34 1.92 2.06 2.12
CA GLY A 34 0.83 3.03 2.03
C GLY A 34 -0.39 2.46 1.29
N ILE A 35 -1.57 2.57 1.88
CA ILE A 35 -2.85 2.18 1.28
C ILE A 35 -3.79 3.39 1.35
N SER A 36 -4.46 3.74 0.25
CA SER A 36 -5.48 4.79 0.22
C SER A 36 -6.87 4.17 0.06
N PRO A 37 -7.66 4.03 1.14
CA PRO A 37 -8.97 3.36 1.08
C PRO A 37 -9.96 3.89 0.02
N PRO A 38 -10.01 5.21 -0.29
CA PRO A 38 -10.92 5.72 -1.32
C PRO A 38 -10.71 5.12 -2.72
N SER A 39 -9.54 4.53 -3.02
CA SER A 39 -9.27 3.85 -4.29
C SER A 39 -9.29 2.32 -4.18
N GLU A 40 -9.79 1.75 -3.08
CA GLU A 40 -9.67 0.32 -2.77
C GLU A 40 -11.01 -0.34 -2.42
N THR A 41 -11.07 -1.68 -2.54
CA THR A 41 -12.12 -2.55 -1.99
C THR A 41 -11.60 -3.30 -0.76
N PRO A 42 -12.47 -3.92 0.06
CA PRO A 42 -12.02 -4.77 1.17
C PRO A 42 -11.04 -5.87 0.72
N GLU A 43 -11.30 -6.52 -0.41
CA GLU A 43 -10.46 -7.58 -0.96
C GLU A 43 -9.09 -7.06 -1.41
N SER A 44 -9.06 -5.88 -2.04
CA SER A 44 -7.80 -5.29 -2.50
C SER A 44 -6.96 -4.73 -1.34
N ILE A 45 -7.59 -4.27 -0.26
CA ILE A 45 -6.92 -3.94 1.01
C ILE A 45 -6.28 -5.21 1.60
N LEU A 46 -7.04 -6.29 1.75
CA LEU A 46 -6.50 -7.56 2.26
C LEU A 46 -5.34 -8.08 1.41
N THR A 47 -5.45 -7.96 0.10
CA THR A 47 -4.37 -8.29 -0.85
C THR A 47 -3.09 -7.51 -0.52
N LYS A 48 -3.20 -6.19 -0.28
CA LYS A 48 -2.08 -5.30 0.04
C LYS A 48 -1.49 -5.56 1.42
N VAL A 49 -2.33 -5.81 2.43
CA VAL A 49 -1.88 -6.29 3.74
C VAL A 49 -1.08 -7.59 3.60
N GLY A 50 -1.55 -8.51 2.75
CA GLY A 50 -0.83 -9.73 2.41
C GLY A 50 0.54 -9.48 1.76
N ILE A 51 0.67 -8.45 0.92
CA ILE A 51 1.96 -8.03 0.34
C ILE A 51 2.91 -7.58 1.45
N ALA A 52 2.46 -6.67 2.34
CA ALA A 52 3.28 -6.17 3.44
C ALA A 52 3.80 -7.32 4.33
N LYS A 53 2.92 -8.27 4.69
CA LYS A 53 3.28 -9.48 5.45
C LYS A 53 4.30 -10.36 4.73
N ARG A 54 4.06 -10.69 3.46
CA ARG A 54 4.96 -11.58 2.67
C ARG A 54 6.36 -11.00 2.48
N TYR A 55 6.49 -9.68 2.47
CA TYR A 55 7.77 -9.00 2.31
C TYR A 55 8.43 -8.60 3.64
N GLY A 56 7.80 -8.88 4.79
CA GLY A 56 8.34 -8.56 6.10
C GLY A 56 8.46 -7.05 6.36
N LEU A 57 7.54 -6.25 5.82
CA LEU A 57 7.50 -4.81 6.07
C LEU A 57 7.05 -4.53 7.51
N ASP A 58 7.48 -3.40 8.07
CA ASP A 58 7.15 -2.99 9.45
C ASP A 58 5.63 -2.81 9.68
N GLY A 59 4.91 -2.39 8.62
CA GLY A 59 3.45 -2.33 8.70
C GLY A 59 2.77 -1.74 7.47
N ILE A 60 1.58 -1.21 7.70
CA ILE A 60 0.79 -0.46 6.73
C ILE A 60 0.49 0.95 7.25
N ALA A 61 0.35 1.90 6.35
CA ALA A 61 -0.14 3.25 6.64
C ALA A 61 -1.42 3.49 5.83
N ILE A 62 -2.45 4.00 6.48
CA ILE A 62 -3.72 4.35 5.83
C ILE A 62 -3.75 5.84 5.55
N TRP A 63 -3.88 6.21 4.27
CA TRP A 63 -4.12 7.58 3.84
C TRP A 63 -5.60 7.78 3.54
N ALA A 64 -6.31 8.42 4.47
CA ALA A 64 -7.70 8.81 4.30
C ALA A 64 -7.82 10.33 4.48
N VAL A 65 -8.36 11.01 3.47
CA VAL A 65 -8.83 12.39 3.59
C VAL A 65 -10.33 12.33 3.81
N ARG A 66 -10.81 12.95 4.89
CA ARG A 66 -12.24 13.16 5.12
C ARG A 66 -12.54 14.62 4.81
N SER A 67 -13.31 14.89 3.76
CA SER A 67 -14.07 16.14 3.69
C SER A 67 -15.20 16.00 4.71
N GLY A 68 -15.17 16.81 5.76
CA GLY A 68 -16.21 16.77 6.79
C GLY A 68 -17.47 17.46 6.29
N ASP A 69 -18.57 16.72 6.22
CA ASP A 69 -19.93 17.23 6.44
C ASP A 69 -20.47 16.44 7.65
N TRP A 70 -20.10 16.85 8.86
CA TRP A 70 -20.73 16.40 10.11
C TRP A 70 -21.69 17.49 10.57
#